data_AF-A0A1F9MYG5-F1
#
_entry.id   AF-A0A1F9MYG5-F1
#
_cell.length_a   1.000
_cell.length_b   1.000
_cell.length_c   1.000
_cell.angle_alpha   90.00
_cell.angle_beta   90.00
_cell.angle_gamma   90.00
#
_symmetry.space_group_name_H-M   'P 1'
#
loop_
_entity.id
_entity.type
_entity.pdbx_description
1 polymer ?
#
loop_
_entity_poly.entity_id
_entity_poly.type
_entity_poly.pdbx_seq_one_letter_code
_entity_poly.pdbx_strand_id
1 'polypeptide(L)'
;MQAATRGLSRILATSRVANAFAFTFIPANWVMNEKVVVFAFDDEASFAVLQSRTHEVWARFFSATLKDDLQYALSDCFDTYPFPEGWRTRDALERIGSDYLGLRSEVLVQNEEGLTKTYNRFHDPDETLPGILKLRELHDAMDRAVLDAYGWSDIKPKCEFILDYEEDDEDEDENSGRTRRRKKPWRYRWPDEIRDEVLARLLELNAQRAAEERKLGDEARLKPAQSDGAAKGSGKKSGKKSGKTSAKAKKQEAAEAVGQKKLF
;
A
#
# COMPACT_ATOMS: atom_id res chain seq x y z
N MET A 1 -11.99 13.02 -10.50
CA MET A 1 -10.57 13.45 -10.46
C MET A 1 -10.45 14.97 -10.46
N GLN A 2 -10.83 15.68 -11.52
CA GLN A 2 -10.60 17.15 -11.67
C GLN A 2 -11.08 18.05 -10.52
N ALA A 3 -12.14 17.67 -9.79
CA ALA A 3 -12.59 18.44 -8.62
C ALA A 3 -11.68 18.26 -7.40
N ALA A 4 -11.20 17.04 -7.14
CA ALA A 4 -10.38 16.70 -5.97
C ALA A 4 -8.91 17.10 -6.14
N THR A 5 -8.42 17.22 -7.38
CA THR A 5 -7.04 17.63 -7.68
C THR A 5 -6.92 19.12 -8.01
N ARG A 6 -8.01 19.88 -7.89
CA ARG A 6 -8.04 21.31 -8.21
C ARG A 6 -7.16 22.09 -7.23
N GLY A 7 -6.22 22.86 -7.76
CA GLY A 7 -5.30 23.68 -6.97
C GLY A 7 -4.01 22.98 -6.56
N LEU A 8 -3.90 21.66 -6.80
CA LEU A 8 -2.66 20.92 -6.57
C LEU A 8 -1.72 21.07 -7.78
N SER A 9 -0.43 21.28 -7.52
CA SER A 9 0.60 21.31 -8.58
C SER A 9 1.07 19.90 -8.96
N ARG A 10 1.11 19.00 -7.99
CA ARG A 10 1.47 17.59 -8.11
C ARG A 10 0.47 16.72 -7.39
N ILE A 11 0.37 15.47 -7.80
CA ILE A 11 -0.47 14.45 -7.17
C ILE A 11 0.32 13.16 -7.03
N LEU A 12 0.02 12.39 -6.00
CA LEU A 12 0.64 11.09 -5.80
C LEU A 12 -0.01 10.04 -6.70
N ALA A 13 0.79 9.18 -7.30
CA ALA A 13 0.33 8.13 -8.19
C ALA A 13 1.14 6.83 -8.06
N THR A 14 0.54 5.73 -8.48
CA THR A 14 1.21 4.44 -8.68
C THR A 14 0.60 3.70 -9.87
N SER A 15 1.33 2.73 -10.43
CA SER A 15 0.77 1.84 -11.45
C SER A 15 -0.25 0.90 -10.80
N ARG A 16 -1.38 0.68 -11.47
CA ARG A 16 -2.39 -0.29 -11.03
C ARG A 16 -1.85 -1.71 -11.04
N VAL A 17 -0.96 -2.04 -11.97
CA VAL A 17 -0.32 -3.36 -12.08
C VAL A 17 1.18 -3.14 -12.13
N ALA A 18 1.89 -3.61 -11.11
CA ALA A 18 3.34 -3.53 -11.05
C ALA A 18 3.93 -4.56 -10.09
N ASN A 19 5.12 -5.07 -10.44
CA ASN A 19 5.94 -5.84 -9.52
C ASN A 19 6.52 -4.98 -8.39
N ALA A 20 7.00 -3.79 -8.77
CA ALA A 20 7.58 -2.82 -7.85
C ALA A 20 6.47 -2.04 -7.14
N PHE A 21 6.49 -2.05 -5.81
CA PHE A 21 5.61 -1.26 -4.98
C PHE A 21 6.16 0.18 -4.86
N ALA A 22 5.93 0.98 -5.89
CA ALA A 22 6.52 2.31 -6.03
C ALA A 22 5.44 3.38 -6.26
N PHE A 23 5.34 4.32 -5.32
CA PHE A 23 4.54 5.53 -5.47
C PHE A 23 5.44 6.67 -5.94
N THR A 24 4.89 7.63 -6.70
CA THR A 24 5.63 8.82 -7.15
C THR A 24 4.70 10.00 -7.34
N PHE A 25 5.23 11.21 -7.21
CA PHE A 25 4.50 12.41 -7.60
C PHE A 25 4.56 12.63 -9.11
N ILE A 26 3.43 13.02 -9.69
CA ILE A 26 3.31 13.45 -11.09
C ILE A 26 2.59 14.79 -11.15
N PRO A 27 2.79 15.61 -12.22
CA PRO A 27 2.06 16.86 -12.38
C PRO A 27 0.55 16.64 -12.43
N ALA A 28 -0.19 17.47 -11.69
CA ALA A 28 -1.64 17.33 -11.56
C ALA A 28 -2.42 17.61 -12.87
N ASN A 29 -1.78 18.28 -13.83
CA ASN A 29 -2.36 18.66 -15.12
C ASN A 29 -2.15 17.62 -16.24
N TRP A 30 -1.47 16.50 -15.96
CA TRP A 30 -1.32 15.43 -16.94
C TRP A 30 -2.65 14.70 -17.20
N VAL A 31 -2.78 14.09 -18.37
CA VAL A 31 -3.87 13.16 -18.68
C VAL A 31 -3.41 11.75 -18.35
N MET A 32 -4.00 11.14 -17.32
CA MET A 32 -3.60 9.81 -16.87
C MET A 32 -4.43 8.71 -17.53
N ASN A 33 -3.77 7.61 -17.88
CA ASN A 33 -4.40 6.37 -18.34
C ASN A 33 -5.14 5.65 -17.17
N GLU A 34 -6.11 4.79 -17.47
CA GLU A 34 -6.91 4.03 -16.49
C GLU A 34 -6.12 3.09 -15.57
N LYS A 35 -4.91 2.69 -16.00
CA LYS A 35 -3.97 1.86 -15.24
C LYS A 35 -3.06 2.67 -14.33
N VAL A 36 -3.29 3.97 -14.17
CA VAL A 36 -2.64 4.79 -13.13
C VAL A 36 -3.63 5.00 -11.99
N VAL A 37 -3.23 4.61 -10.79
CA VAL A 37 -3.96 4.91 -9.55
C VAL A 37 -3.49 6.26 -9.05
N VAL A 38 -4.42 7.17 -8.78
CA VAL A 38 -4.16 8.57 -8.41
C VAL A 38 -4.74 8.87 -7.04
N PHE A 39 -3.95 9.50 -6.18
CA PHE A 39 -4.33 10.01 -4.88
C PHE A 39 -4.20 11.54 -4.88
N ALA A 40 -5.22 12.23 -4.36
CA ALA A 40 -5.20 13.69 -4.23
C ALA A 40 -4.37 14.14 -3.01
N PHE A 41 -3.14 13.67 -2.95
CA PHE A 41 -2.13 14.03 -1.96
C PHE A 41 -0.97 14.73 -2.66
N ASP A 42 -0.48 15.79 -2.05
CA ASP A 42 0.65 16.60 -2.49
C ASP A 42 1.75 16.73 -1.43
N ASP A 43 1.61 16.05 -0.29
CA ASP A 43 2.53 16.05 0.87
C ASP A 43 3.36 14.76 0.99
N GLU A 44 4.58 14.91 1.50
CA GLU A 44 5.58 13.86 1.66
C GLU A 44 5.21 12.86 2.76
N ALA A 45 4.47 13.28 3.79
CA ALA A 45 3.93 12.38 4.80
C ALA A 45 3.00 11.31 4.20
N SER A 46 2.18 11.68 3.19
CA SER A 46 1.30 10.75 2.47
C SER A 46 2.09 9.75 1.68
N PHE A 47 3.12 10.25 1.01
CA PHE A 47 4.06 9.39 0.30
C PHE A 47 4.72 8.42 1.27
N ALA A 48 5.23 8.88 2.41
CA ALA A 48 5.93 8.04 3.38
C ALA A 48 5.05 6.89 3.90
N VAL A 49 3.80 7.19 4.27
CA VAL A 49 2.86 6.16 4.73
C VAL A 49 2.57 5.14 3.64
N LEU A 50 2.28 5.59 2.41
CA LEU A 50 1.90 4.69 1.31
C LEU A 50 3.09 3.91 0.73
N GLN A 51 4.29 4.48 0.74
CA GLN A 51 5.50 3.79 0.27
C GLN A 51 6.04 2.79 1.30
N SER A 52 5.71 2.95 2.58
CA SER A 52 6.18 2.05 3.65
C SER A 52 5.73 0.60 3.47
N ARG A 53 6.49 -0.32 4.07
CA ARG A 53 6.17 -1.74 4.10
C ARG A 53 4.91 -2.04 4.90
N THR A 54 4.54 -1.19 5.86
CA THR A 54 3.25 -1.31 6.56
C THR A 54 2.08 -1.28 5.57
N HIS A 55 2.12 -0.35 4.61
CA HIS A 55 1.11 -0.27 3.56
C HIS A 55 1.29 -1.35 2.50
N GLU A 56 2.53 -1.72 2.16
CA GLU A 56 2.79 -2.84 1.24
C GLU A 56 2.19 -4.16 1.74
N VAL A 57 2.35 -4.47 3.03
CA VAL A 57 1.79 -5.67 3.66
C VAL A 57 0.27 -5.69 3.54
N TRP A 58 -0.38 -4.57 3.83
CA TRP A 58 -1.83 -4.44 3.67
C TRP A 58 -2.25 -4.59 2.19
N ALA A 59 -1.55 -3.90 1.30
CA ALA A 59 -1.85 -3.89 -0.12
C ALA A 59 -1.73 -5.28 -0.73
N ARG A 60 -0.68 -6.03 -0.40
CA ARG A 60 -0.48 -7.41 -0.88
C ARG A 60 -1.52 -8.38 -0.33
N PHE A 61 -2.02 -8.18 0.89
CA PHE A 61 -3.07 -9.03 1.47
C PHE A 61 -4.46 -8.79 0.83
N PHE A 62 -4.83 -7.52 0.65
CA PHE A 62 -6.17 -7.17 0.18
C PHE A 62 -6.33 -7.11 -1.33
N SER A 63 -5.28 -6.72 -2.06
CA SER A 63 -5.34 -6.61 -3.52
C SER A 63 -5.32 -7.98 -4.21
N ALA A 64 -5.66 -7.99 -5.49
CA ALA A 64 -5.49 -9.15 -6.35
C ALA A 64 -4.07 -9.15 -6.95
N THR A 65 -3.68 -10.26 -7.55
CA THR A 65 -2.46 -10.36 -8.37
C THR A 65 -2.81 -10.61 -9.83
N LEU A 66 -1.96 -10.14 -10.74
CA LEU A 66 -1.96 -10.54 -12.14
C LEU A 66 -0.66 -11.30 -12.39
N LYS A 67 -0.73 -12.64 -12.42
CA LYS A 67 0.45 -13.50 -12.23
C LYS A 67 1.14 -13.14 -10.90
N ASP A 68 2.38 -12.70 -10.95
CA ASP A 68 3.19 -12.33 -9.78
C ASP A 68 3.11 -10.83 -9.47
N ASP A 69 2.48 -10.03 -10.33
CA ASP A 69 2.38 -8.58 -10.15
C ASP A 69 1.22 -8.20 -9.25
N LEU A 70 1.45 -7.24 -8.35
CA LEU A 70 0.40 -6.67 -7.52
C LEU A 70 -0.56 -5.86 -8.40
N GLN A 71 -1.86 -6.17 -8.31
CA GLN A 71 -2.92 -5.36 -8.91
C GLN A 71 -3.56 -4.46 -7.84
N TYR A 72 -2.96 -3.29 -7.61
CA TYR A 72 -3.37 -2.35 -6.57
C TYR A 72 -4.86 -1.97 -6.66
N ALA A 73 -5.62 -2.32 -5.61
CA ALA A 73 -7.07 -2.17 -5.58
C ALA A 73 -7.51 -1.06 -4.61
N LEU A 74 -7.84 0.14 -5.12
CA LEU A 74 -8.25 1.29 -4.30
C LEU A 74 -9.31 0.95 -3.23
N SER A 75 -10.43 0.33 -3.62
CA SER A 75 -11.56 0.08 -2.71
C SER A 75 -11.32 -1.00 -1.67
N ASP A 76 -10.41 -1.93 -1.96
CA ASP A 76 -10.13 -3.08 -1.10
C ASP A 76 -8.88 -2.88 -0.26
N CYS A 77 -7.94 -2.05 -0.72
CA CYS A 77 -6.69 -1.70 -0.07
C CYS A 77 -6.73 -0.29 0.55
N PHE A 78 -6.84 0.76 -0.26
CA PHE A 78 -6.67 2.14 0.22
C PHE A 78 -7.84 2.61 1.10
N ASP A 79 -9.09 2.39 0.66
CA ASP A 79 -10.28 2.82 1.39
C ASP A 79 -10.44 2.13 2.76
N THR A 80 -9.78 0.99 2.94
CA THR A 80 -9.81 0.18 4.17
C THR A 80 -8.52 0.26 4.96
N TYR A 81 -7.48 0.91 4.44
CA TYR A 81 -6.20 0.97 5.12
C TYR A 81 -6.35 1.81 6.39
N PRO A 82 -6.07 1.25 7.58
CA PRO A 82 -6.22 1.99 8.82
C PRO A 82 -5.02 2.95 8.97
N PHE A 83 -5.08 4.14 8.38
CA PHE A 83 -4.01 5.13 8.47
C PHE A 83 -3.63 5.46 9.92
N PRO A 84 -2.34 5.72 10.25
CA PRO A 84 -1.96 6.13 11.60
C PRO A 84 -2.62 7.46 11.97
N GLU A 85 -2.95 7.72 13.23
CA GLU A 85 -3.62 8.97 13.59
C GLU A 85 -2.69 10.19 13.44
N GLY A 86 -3.23 11.29 12.89
CA GLY A 86 -2.49 12.53 12.69
C GLY A 86 -1.30 12.43 11.72
N TRP A 87 -1.25 11.39 10.88
CA TRP A 87 -0.09 11.10 10.05
C TRP A 87 0.36 12.26 9.13
N ARG A 88 -0.59 13.02 8.56
CA ARG A 88 -0.30 14.19 7.69
C ARG A 88 0.38 15.36 8.39
N THR A 89 0.30 15.43 9.72
CA THR A 89 0.85 16.54 10.51
C THR A 89 2.10 16.13 11.29
N ARG A 90 2.67 14.96 11.00
CA ARG A 90 3.90 14.48 11.66
C ARG A 90 5.13 14.87 10.85
N ASP A 91 5.91 15.80 11.38
CA ASP A 91 7.18 16.27 10.77
C ASP A 91 8.16 15.13 10.44
N ALA A 92 8.18 14.08 11.26
CA ALA A 92 9.05 12.92 11.04
C ALA A 92 8.71 12.18 9.73
N LEU A 93 7.41 12.06 9.40
CA LEU A 93 6.95 11.41 8.16
C LEU A 93 7.22 12.32 6.95
N GLU A 94 7.01 13.62 7.11
CA GLU A 94 7.30 14.61 6.06
C GLU A 94 8.80 14.59 5.69
N ARG A 95 9.69 14.66 6.69
CA ARG A 95 11.15 14.62 6.47
C ARG A 95 11.58 13.33 5.79
N ILE A 96 11.21 12.17 6.34
CA ILE A 96 11.70 10.91 5.78
C ILE A 96 11.14 10.65 4.38
N GLY A 97 9.91 11.08 4.11
CA GLY A 97 9.33 11.03 2.76
C GLY A 97 10.09 11.91 1.77
N SER A 98 10.46 13.13 2.19
CA SER A 98 11.26 14.06 1.40
C SER A 98 12.66 13.51 1.12
N ASP A 99 13.36 13.04 2.15
CA ASP A 99 14.71 12.48 2.05
C ASP A 99 14.74 11.26 1.10
N TYR A 100 13.77 10.35 1.25
CA TYR A 100 13.66 9.18 0.38
C TYR A 100 13.36 9.55 -1.08
N LEU A 101 12.41 10.47 -1.32
CA LEU A 101 12.07 10.92 -2.67
C LEU A 101 13.23 11.65 -3.35
N GLY A 102 13.92 12.52 -2.62
CA GLY A 102 15.10 13.24 -3.09
C GLY A 102 16.17 12.26 -3.54
N LEU A 103 16.60 11.36 -2.65
CA LEU A 103 17.63 10.38 -2.97
C LEU A 103 17.20 9.43 -4.10
N ARG A 104 15.95 8.95 -4.09
CA ARG A 104 15.47 8.07 -5.17
C ARG A 104 15.51 8.78 -6.51
N SER A 105 15.15 10.07 -6.57
CA SER A 105 15.22 10.85 -7.81
C SER A 105 16.66 11.02 -8.28
N GLU A 106 17.60 11.29 -7.36
CA GLU A 106 19.03 11.37 -7.68
C GLU A 106 19.55 10.04 -8.24
N VAL A 107 19.22 8.92 -7.60
CA VAL A 107 19.64 7.57 -8.05
C VAL A 107 19.08 7.24 -9.44
N LEU A 108 17.82 7.56 -9.71
CA LEU A 108 17.20 7.34 -11.03
C LEU A 108 17.94 8.11 -12.13
N VAL A 109 18.29 9.38 -11.88
CA VAL A 109 19.00 10.23 -12.84
C VAL A 109 20.44 9.80 -13.01
N GLN A 110 21.17 9.60 -11.91
CA GLN A 110 22.60 9.24 -11.94
C GLN A 110 22.85 7.90 -12.63
N ASN A 111 21.94 6.94 -12.48
CA ASN A 111 22.07 5.62 -13.09
C ASN A 111 21.41 5.51 -14.47
N GLU A 112 20.72 6.56 -14.94
CA GLU A 112 19.90 6.53 -16.16
C GLU A 112 18.86 5.39 -16.15
N GLU A 113 18.21 5.21 -15.00
CA GLU A 113 17.27 4.13 -14.71
C GLU A 113 15.86 4.63 -14.43
N GLY A 114 14.87 3.81 -14.78
CA GLY A 114 13.50 3.97 -14.30
C GLY A 114 13.26 3.15 -13.03
N LEU A 115 12.12 3.41 -12.36
CA LEU A 115 11.73 2.76 -11.10
C LEU A 115 11.90 1.24 -11.15
N THR A 116 11.48 0.57 -12.22
CA THR A 116 11.60 -0.90 -12.33
C THR A 116 13.04 -1.38 -12.17
N LYS A 117 14.00 -0.76 -12.86
CA LYS A 117 15.42 -1.18 -12.76
C LYS A 117 15.96 -0.90 -11.36
N THR A 118 15.67 0.28 -10.82
CA THR A 118 16.10 0.66 -9.47
C THR A 118 15.52 -0.26 -8.40
N TYR A 119 14.25 -0.67 -8.48
CA TYR A 119 13.65 -1.59 -7.51
C TYR A 119 14.11 -3.05 -7.70
N ASN A 120 14.43 -3.48 -8.92
CA ASN A 120 15.10 -4.77 -9.13
C ASN A 120 16.44 -4.82 -8.39
N ARG A 121 17.22 -3.73 -8.49
CA ARG A 121 18.48 -3.56 -7.76
C ARG A 121 18.28 -3.44 -6.26
N PHE A 122 17.24 -2.71 -5.84
CA PHE A 122 16.83 -2.60 -4.44
C PHE A 122 16.58 -3.98 -3.81
N HIS A 123 16.09 -4.95 -4.57
CA HIS A 123 15.85 -6.31 -4.10
C HIS A 123 17.00 -7.30 -4.35
N ASP A 124 18.08 -6.90 -5.05
CA ASP A 124 19.23 -7.76 -5.35
C ASP A 124 20.20 -7.84 -4.15
N PRO A 125 20.40 -9.02 -3.51
CA PRO A 125 21.31 -9.16 -2.37
C PRO A 125 22.77 -8.84 -2.70
N ASP A 126 23.17 -8.97 -3.96
CA ASP A 126 24.54 -8.72 -4.43
C ASP A 126 24.78 -7.26 -4.84
N GLU A 127 23.76 -6.39 -4.69
CA GLU A 127 23.88 -4.97 -5.01
C GLU A 127 24.82 -4.24 -4.06
N THR A 128 25.71 -3.42 -4.63
CA THR A 128 26.79 -2.74 -3.91
C THR A 128 26.80 -1.23 -4.14
N LEU A 129 25.98 -0.69 -5.05
CA LEU A 129 25.96 0.74 -5.28
C LEU A 129 25.53 1.51 -4.03
N PRO A 130 26.32 2.50 -3.59
CA PRO A 130 26.02 3.27 -2.38
C PRO A 130 24.62 3.91 -2.40
N GLY A 131 24.18 4.41 -3.56
CA GLY A 131 22.85 4.99 -3.70
C GLY A 131 21.71 4.01 -3.43
N ILE A 132 21.84 2.75 -3.87
CA ILE A 132 20.83 1.72 -3.63
C ILE A 132 20.85 1.25 -2.17
N LEU A 133 22.03 1.06 -1.60
CA LEU A 133 22.19 0.73 -0.18
C LEU A 133 21.59 1.82 0.71
N LYS A 134 21.85 3.10 0.38
CA LYS A 134 21.28 4.21 1.12
C LYS A 134 19.76 4.33 0.94
N LEU A 135 19.24 3.97 -0.24
CA LEU A 135 17.80 3.85 -0.46
C LEU A 135 17.17 2.83 0.50
N ARG A 136 17.81 1.67 0.71
CA ARG A 136 17.34 0.65 1.66
C ARG A 136 17.31 1.18 3.08
N GLU A 137 18.39 1.85 3.51
CA GLU A 137 18.45 2.47 4.84
C GLU A 137 17.33 3.50 5.06
N LEU A 138 17.08 4.38 4.08
CA LEU A 138 16.00 5.36 4.17
C LEU A 138 14.62 4.70 4.16
N HIS A 139 14.45 3.61 3.42
CA HIS A 139 13.20 2.86 3.44
C HIS A 139 12.96 2.20 4.80
N ASP A 140 14.00 1.63 5.41
CA ASP A 140 13.91 1.01 6.73
C ASP A 140 13.66 2.07 7.84
N ALA A 141 14.22 3.28 7.68
CA ALA A 141 13.92 4.41 8.55
C ALA A 141 12.49 4.95 8.36
N MET A 142 11.98 4.97 7.14
CA MET A 142 10.59 5.33 6.82
C MET A 142 9.62 4.32 7.46
N ASP A 143 9.92 3.03 7.34
CA ASP A 143 9.15 1.96 7.97
C ASP A 143 9.08 2.14 9.50
N ARG A 144 10.22 2.41 10.14
CA ARG A 144 10.28 2.75 11.57
C ARG A 144 9.40 3.96 11.91
N ALA A 145 9.52 5.06 11.15
CA ALA A 145 8.74 6.27 11.38
C ALA A 145 7.23 6.04 11.24
N VAL A 146 6.80 5.19 10.30
CA VAL A 146 5.39 4.80 10.15
C VAL A 146 4.92 3.94 11.32
N LEU A 147 5.71 2.96 11.77
CA LEU A 147 5.38 2.17 12.97
C LEU A 147 5.29 3.05 14.22
N ASP A 148 6.16 4.05 14.37
CA ASP A 148 6.05 5.06 15.44
C ASP A 148 4.81 5.94 15.30
N ALA A 149 4.35 6.18 14.07
CA ALA A 149 3.10 6.89 13.81
C ALA A 149 1.87 6.11 14.32
N TYR A 150 1.94 4.78 14.29
CA TYR A 150 0.96 3.89 14.91
C TYR A 150 1.14 3.73 16.43
N GLY A 151 2.25 4.20 17.00
CA GLY A 151 2.62 3.95 18.40
C GLY A 151 3.26 2.56 18.63
N TRP A 152 3.58 1.81 17.57
CA TRP A 152 4.15 0.46 17.65
C TRP A 152 5.69 0.51 17.75
N SER A 153 6.19 1.17 18.79
CA SER A 153 7.62 1.33 19.09
C SER A 153 8.32 0.02 19.50
N ASP A 154 7.53 -0.97 19.88
CA ASP A 154 7.94 -2.30 20.33
C ASP A 154 8.37 -3.21 19.18
N ILE A 155 7.70 -3.13 18.01
CA ILE A 155 8.11 -3.86 16.81
C ILE A 155 9.47 -3.34 16.36
N LYS A 156 10.46 -4.22 16.18
CA LYS A 156 11.79 -3.86 15.65
C LYS A 156 11.91 -4.35 14.21
N PRO A 157 11.52 -3.54 13.20
CA PRO A 157 11.55 -3.98 11.81
C PRO A 157 13.00 -4.21 11.39
N LYS A 158 13.29 -5.39 10.86
CA LYS A 158 14.54 -5.70 10.20
C LYS A 158 14.22 -6.42 8.90
N CYS A 159 14.69 -5.90 7.78
CA CYS A 159 14.50 -6.51 6.49
C CYS A 159 15.58 -7.56 6.21
N GLU A 160 15.19 -8.58 5.45
CA GLU A 160 16.06 -9.65 4.98
C GLU A 160 15.78 -9.89 3.49
N PHE A 161 16.72 -10.57 2.82
CA PHE A 161 16.49 -11.03 1.46
C PHE A 161 15.81 -12.40 1.53
N ILE A 162 14.56 -12.44 1.07
CA ILE A 162 13.73 -13.64 1.11
C ILE A 162 13.25 -13.93 -0.32
N LEU A 163 13.19 -15.20 -0.71
CA LEU A 163 12.64 -15.60 -2.02
C LEU A 163 11.13 -15.33 -2.06
N ASP A 164 10.67 -14.72 -3.14
CA ASP A 164 9.24 -14.42 -3.34
C ASP A 164 8.43 -15.71 -3.62
N TYR A 165 9.06 -16.66 -4.29
CA TYR A 165 8.59 -18.02 -4.55
C TYR A 165 9.80 -18.93 -4.77
N GLU A 166 9.64 -20.21 -4.43
CA GLU A 166 10.59 -21.24 -4.82
C GLU A 166 10.38 -21.50 -6.32
N GLU A 167 11.40 -21.26 -7.15
CA GLU A 167 11.40 -21.77 -8.52
C GLU A 167 11.78 -23.25 -8.43
N ASP A 168 10.91 -24.15 -8.91
CA ASP A 168 11.34 -25.51 -9.24
C ASP A 168 12.44 -25.38 -10.30
N ASP A 169 13.64 -25.87 -10.02
CA ASP A 169 14.85 -25.69 -10.85
C ASP A 169 14.76 -26.34 -12.27
N GLU A 170 13.56 -26.73 -12.73
CA GLU A 170 13.30 -27.55 -13.92
C GLU A 170 12.69 -26.79 -15.12
N ASP A 171 12.97 -25.51 -15.29
CA ASP A 171 12.80 -24.87 -16.61
C ASP A 171 14.06 -25.12 -17.47
N GLU A 172 14.30 -26.38 -17.86
CA GLU A 172 15.17 -26.67 -19.00
C GLU A 172 14.51 -26.11 -20.27
N ASP A 173 14.96 -24.95 -20.74
CA ASP A 173 14.67 -24.47 -22.10
C ASP A 173 15.27 -25.48 -23.11
N GLU A 174 14.54 -26.56 -23.41
CA GLU A 174 14.90 -27.63 -24.38
C GLU A 174 15.27 -27.09 -25.77
N ASN A 175 14.88 -25.85 -26.07
CA ASN A 175 15.06 -25.23 -27.39
C ASN A 175 16.33 -24.35 -27.53
N SER A 176 17.08 -24.09 -26.45
CA SER A 176 18.15 -23.06 -26.44
C SER A 176 19.56 -23.61 -26.19
N GLY A 177 19.71 -24.78 -25.56
CA GLY A 177 21.02 -25.36 -25.22
C GLY A 177 21.89 -24.46 -24.33
N ARG A 178 21.32 -23.40 -23.73
CA ARG A 178 21.98 -22.47 -22.81
C ARG A 178 21.29 -22.54 -21.46
N THR A 179 21.99 -23.09 -20.48
CA THR A 179 21.61 -23.05 -19.06
C THR A 179 21.75 -21.61 -18.55
N ARG A 180 20.76 -20.74 -18.80
CA ARG A 180 20.65 -19.47 -18.06
C ARG A 180 20.00 -19.78 -16.73
N ARG A 181 20.81 -19.89 -15.66
CA ARG A 181 20.29 -19.82 -14.29
C ARG A 181 19.50 -18.51 -14.18
N ARG A 182 18.17 -18.61 -14.06
CA ARG A 182 17.32 -17.45 -13.79
C ARG A 182 17.77 -16.85 -12.46
N LYS A 183 17.84 -15.51 -12.38
CA LYS A 183 18.17 -14.86 -11.10
C LYS A 183 17.03 -15.20 -10.14
N LYS A 184 17.39 -15.78 -8.99
CA LYS A 184 16.43 -16.09 -7.92
C LYS A 184 15.60 -14.86 -7.57
N PRO A 185 14.28 -14.99 -7.37
CA PRO A 185 13.36 -13.87 -7.15
C PRO A 185 13.48 -13.33 -5.72
N TRP A 186 14.65 -12.78 -5.37
CA TRP A 186 14.88 -12.17 -4.07
C TRP A 186 14.00 -10.93 -3.89
N ARG A 187 13.48 -10.76 -2.68
CA ARG A 187 12.87 -9.53 -2.20
C ARG A 187 13.45 -9.11 -0.86
N TYR A 188 13.88 -7.86 -0.80
CA TYR A 188 14.25 -7.20 0.45
C TYR A 188 12.99 -6.76 1.23
N ARG A 189 12.53 -7.61 2.14
CA ARG A 189 11.25 -7.48 2.87
C ARG A 189 11.41 -7.90 4.35
N TRP A 190 10.40 -7.62 5.17
CA TRP A 190 10.37 -8.14 6.54
C TRP A 190 10.22 -9.67 6.55
N PRO A 191 10.86 -10.36 7.51
CA PRO A 191 10.54 -11.74 7.86
C PRO A 191 9.05 -11.92 8.14
N ASP A 192 8.57 -13.13 7.88
CA ASP A 192 7.16 -13.49 7.96
C ASP A 192 6.59 -13.25 9.36
N GLU A 193 7.39 -13.40 10.42
CA GLU A 193 6.99 -13.13 11.80
C GLU A 193 6.60 -11.66 12.01
N ILE A 194 7.47 -10.73 11.57
CA ILE A 194 7.24 -9.28 11.70
C ILE A 194 6.10 -8.86 10.77
N ARG A 195 6.10 -9.37 9.53
CA ARG A 195 5.05 -9.10 8.54
C ARG A 195 3.67 -9.47 9.08
N ASP A 196 3.53 -10.68 9.62
CA ASP A 196 2.27 -11.19 10.12
C ASP A 196 1.83 -10.48 11.40
N GLU A 197 2.77 -10.09 12.27
CA GLU A 197 2.46 -9.28 13.45
C GLU A 197 1.90 -7.90 13.05
N VAL A 198 2.56 -7.20 12.13
CA VAL A 198 2.08 -5.91 11.62
C VAL A 198 0.71 -6.07 10.95
N LEU A 199 0.53 -7.10 10.12
CA LEU A 199 -0.75 -7.39 9.48
C LEU A 199 -1.86 -7.63 10.52
N ALA A 200 -1.58 -8.40 11.57
CA ALA A 200 -2.55 -8.68 12.62
C ALA A 200 -2.99 -7.38 13.34
N ARG A 201 -2.06 -6.51 13.70
CA ARG A 201 -2.38 -5.22 14.34
C ARG A 201 -3.16 -4.29 13.42
N LEU A 202 -2.84 -4.26 12.12
CA LEU A 202 -3.61 -3.50 11.12
C LEU A 202 -5.05 -4.04 11.01
N LEU A 203 -5.22 -5.36 10.96
CA LEU A 203 -6.55 -5.99 10.89
C LEU A 203 -7.39 -5.66 12.11
N GLU A 204 -6.79 -5.75 13.30
CA GLU A 204 -7.45 -5.38 14.56
C GLU A 204 -7.86 -3.90 14.57
N LEU A 205 -6.95 -2.99 14.21
CA LEU A 205 -7.22 -1.55 14.16
C LEU A 205 -8.33 -1.22 13.15
N ASN A 206 -8.32 -1.87 11.98
CA ASN A 206 -9.38 -1.70 10.99
C ASN A 206 -10.73 -2.23 11.49
N ALA A 207 -10.76 -3.38 12.19
CA ALA A 207 -11.98 -3.92 12.76
C ALA A 207 -12.57 -3.01 13.86
N GLN A 208 -11.72 -2.45 14.72
CA GLN A 208 -12.10 -1.47 15.74
C GLN A 208 -12.75 -0.24 15.11
N ARG A 209 -12.09 0.40 14.13
CA ARG A 209 -12.62 1.57 13.42
C ARG A 209 -13.92 1.28 12.69
N ALA A 210 -14.03 0.12 12.03
CA ALA A 210 -15.28 -0.29 11.38
C ALA A 210 -16.43 -0.49 12.39
N ALA A 211 -16.15 -0.90 13.63
CA ALA A 211 -17.15 -0.97 14.68
C ALA A 211 -17.58 0.43 15.16
N GLU A 212 -16.64 1.37 15.30
CA GLU A 212 -16.92 2.77 15.67
C GLU A 212 -17.75 3.48 14.61
N GLU A 213 -17.40 3.36 13.32
CA GLU A 213 -18.16 3.92 12.20
C GLU A 213 -19.59 3.38 12.15
N ARG A 214 -19.78 2.08 12.43
CA ARG A 214 -21.13 1.48 12.52
C ARG A 214 -21.95 2.09 13.64
N LYS A 215 -21.36 2.24 14.84
CA LYS A 215 -22.04 2.88 15.98
C LYS A 215 -22.44 4.32 15.66
N LEU A 216 -21.52 5.12 15.12
CA LEU A 216 -21.77 6.51 14.71
C LEU A 216 -22.86 6.60 13.62
N GLY A 217 -22.83 5.68 12.65
CA GLY A 217 -23.85 5.60 11.60
C GLY A 217 -25.24 5.23 12.13
N ASP A 218 -25.30 4.29 13.08
CA ASP A 218 -26.54 3.92 13.75
C ASP A 218 -27.07 5.06 14.64
N GLU A 219 -26.20 5.75 15.37
CA GLU A 219 -26.55 6.95 16.16
C GLU A 219 -27.06 8.09 15.27
N ALA A 220 -26.43 8.35 14.12
CA ALA A 220 -26.89 9.35 13.15
C ALA A 220 -28.25 8.99 12.56
N ARG A 221 -28.55 7.69 12.38
CA ARG A 221 -29.82 7.18 11.90
C ARG A 221 -30.93 7.25 12.96
N LEU A 222 -30.59 7.16 14.24
CA LEU A 222 -31.52 7.21 15.37
C LEU A 222 -31.90 8.63 15.81
N LYS A 223 -31.15 9.67 15.39
CA LYS A 223 -31.54 11.07 15.63
C LYS A 223 -32.81 11.40 14.82
N PRO A 224 -33.89 11.91 15.46
CA PRO A 224 -35.09 12.28 14.73
C PRO A 224 -34.77 13.41 13.75
N ALA A 225 -35.20 13.26 12.50
CA ALA A 225 -35.15 14.35 11.53
C ALA A 225 -35.91 15.55 12.12
N GLN A 226 -35.19 16.64 12.41
CA GLN A 226 -35.84 17.92 12.65
C GLN A 226 -36.60 18.27 11.36
N SER A 227 -37.93 18.16 11.45
CA SER A 227 -38.84 18.41 10.36
C SER A 227 -38.96 19.92 10.14
N ASP A 228 -38.18 20.46 9.22
CA ASP A 228 -38.56 21.68 8.52
C ASP A 228 -39.37 21.29 7.27
N GLY A 229 -40.56 21.87 7.20
CA GLY A 229 -41.66 21.38 6.37
C GLY A 229 -41.53 21.60 4.87
N ALA A 230 -42.31 20.76 4.16
CA ALA A 230 -42.87 20.91 2.82
C ALA A 230 -41.93 20.79 1.60
N ALA A 231 -42.02 19.68 0.84
CA ALA A 231 -43.02 19.49 -0.23
C ALA A 231 -42.73 18.20 -1.03
N LYS A 232 -43.80 17.64 -1.62
CA LYS A 232 -43.91 16.35 -2.30
C LYS A 232 -43.04 16.19 -3.56
N GLY A 233 -42.56 14.97 -3.80
CA GLY A 233 -42.09 14.50 -5.10
C GLY A 233 -41.96 12.97 -5.14
N SER A 234 -42.98 12.29 -5.65
CA SER A 234 -43.01 10.83 -5.86
C SER A 234 -42.02 10.38 -6.92
N GLY A 235 -41.11 9.48 -6.57
CA GLY A 235 -40.17 8.87 -7.52
C GLY A 235 -39.75 7.48 -7.08
N LYS A 236 -40.51 6.46 -7.49
CA LYS A 236 -40.21 5.03 -7.30
C LYS A 236 -38.97 4.68 -8.12
N LYS A 237 -37.85 4.30 -7.49
CA LYS A 237 -36.74 3.61 -8.17
C LYS A 237 -36.38 2.32 -7.44
N SER A 238 -36.58 1.23 -8.16
CA SER A 238 -36.27 -0.15 -7.83
C SER A 238 -34.79 -0.35 -7.53
N GLY A 239 -34.53 -1.04 -6.43
CA GLY A 239 -33.18 -1.44 -6.02
C GLY A 239 -32.64 -2.55 -6.92
N LYS A 240 -31.35 -2.43 -7.25
CA LYS A 240 -30.51 -3.55 -7.66
C LYS A 240 -29.17 -3.41 -6.93
N LYS A 241 -29.10 -3.94 -5.70
CA LYS A 241 -27.82 -4.21 -5.01
C LYS A 241 -27.31 -5.54 -5.56
N SER A 242 -26.17 -5.53 -6.23
CA SER A 242 -25.49 -6.75 -6.67
C SER A 242 -24.04 -6.78 -6.18
N GLY A 243 -23.77 -7.67 -5.21
CA GLY A 243 -22.69 -8.66 -5.35
C GLY A 243 -21.31 -8.39 -4.73
N LYS A 244 -20.88 -7.15 -4.44
CA LYS A 244 -19.48 -6.91 -3.99
C LYS A 244 -19.21 -7.13 -2.50
N THR A 245 -20.22 -7.33 -1.67
CA THR A 245 -20.08 -7.46 -0.21
C THR A 245 -19.58 -8.83 0.26
N SER A 246 -19.67 -9.89 -0.55
CA SER A 246 -19.36 -11.26 -0.06
C SER A 246 -17.87 -11.60 -0.05
N ALA A 247 -17.06 -11.04 -0.94
CA ALA A 247 -15.62 -11.31 -1.00
C ALA A 247 -14.84 -10.54 0.09
N LYS A 248 -15.23 -9.29 0.36
CA LYS A 248 -14.67 -8.46 1.42
C LYS A 248 -14.97 -9.02 2.81
N ALA A 249 -16.21 -9.49 3.03
CA ALA A 249 -16.59 -10.17 4.26
C ALA A 249 -15.80 -11.47 4.47
N LYS A 250 -15.61 -12.29 3.43
CA LYS A 250 -14.83 -13.54 3.53
C LYS A 250 -13.34 -13.31 3.81
N LYS A 251 -12.71 -12.29 3.22
CA LYS A 251 -11.32 -11.93 3.56
C LYS A 251 -11.19 -11.39 4.98
N GLN A 252 -12.19 -10.66 5.46
CA GLN A 252 -12.24 -10.14 6.83
C GLN A 252 -12.48 -11.24 7.87
N GLU A 253 -13.38 -12.20 7.61
CA GLU A 253 -13.54 -13.43 8.42
C GLU A 253 -12.28 -14.30 8.41
N ALA A 254 -11.60 -14.45 7.27
CA ALA A 254 -10.34 -15.19 7.19
C ALA A 254 -9.22 -14.52 7.99
N ALA A 255 -9.17 -13.18 7.97
CA ALA A 255 -8.24 -12.38 8.77
C ALA A 255 -8.50 -12.49 10.28
N GLU A 256 -9.77 -12.43 10.70
CA GLU A 256 -10.18 -12.66 12.10
C GLU A 256 -9.82 -14.08 12.57
N ALA A 257 -9.94 -15.09 11.70
CA ALA A 257 -9.54 -16.47 11.99
C ALA A 257 -8.02 -16.67 12.12
N VAL A 258 -7.20 -15.88 11.41
CA VAL A 258 -5.74 -15.91 11.53
C VAL A 258 -5.29 -15.23 12.83
N GLY A 259 -5.94 -14.13 13.24
CA GLY A 259 -5.67 -13.45 14.52
C GLY A 259 -5.98 -14.32 15.74
N GLN A 260 -7.05 -15.11 15.69
CA GLN A 260 -7.43 -16.00 16.81
C GLN A 260 -6.52 -17.22 16.99
N LYS A 261 -5.83 -17.68 15.93
CA LYS A 261 -4.91 -18.84 16.01
C LYS A 261 -3.55 -18.54 16.65
N LYS A 262 -3.19 -17.27 16.85
CA LYS A 262 -1.95 -16.88 17.58
C LYS A 262 -2.17 -16.60 19.08
N LEU A 263 -3.39 -16.82 19.60
CA LEU A 263 -3.76 -16.60 21.00
C LEU A 263 -3.82 -17.89 21.84
N PHE A 264 -3.32 -19.02 21.33
CA PHE A 264 -3.19 -20.28 22.06
C PHE A 264 -1.81 -20.92 21.86
#